data_AF-A0A4Y2UNX5-F1
#
_entry.id   AF-A0A4Y2UNX5-F1
#
_cell.length_a   1.000
_cell.length_b   1.000
_cell.length_c   1.000
_cell.angle_alpha   90.00
_cell.angle_beta   90.00
_cell.angle_gamma   90.00
#
_symmetry.space_group_name_H-M   'P 1'
#
loop_
_entity.id
_entity.type
_entity.pdbx_description
1 polymer ?
#
loop_
_entity_poly.entity_id
_entity_poly.type
_entity_poly.pdbx_seq_one_letter_code
_entity_poly.pdbx_strand_id
1 'polypeptide(L)' 'MLHGRTPLHVFERGTVTGVRYRDEILEPHVRLFRGAVGPEFILTEDNARPHRALLVGEFLE' A
#
# COMPACT_ATOMS: atom_id res chain seq x y z
N MET A 1 -11.06 14.38 -1.46
CA MET A 1 -10.89 14.87 -0.07
C MET A 1 -9.39 15.02 0.19
N LEU A 2 -8.83 16.23 0.11
CA LEU A 2 -7.38 16.44 0.02
C LEU A 2 -6.79 17.01 1.32
N HIS A 3 -6.88 16.28 2.42
CA HIS A 3 -6.18 16.63 3.67
C HIS A 3 -4.84 15.89 3.82
N GLY A 4 -4.38 15.21 2.76
CA GLY A 4 -3.14 14.42 2.76
C GLY A 4 -3.16 13.18 3.66
N ARG A 5 -4.31 12.83 4.25
CA ARG A 5 -4.47 11.66 5.12
C ARG A 5 -5.19 10.55 4.37
N THR A 6 -4.57 9.37 4.34
CA THR A 6 -5.25 8.12 4.00
C THR A 6 -6.04 7.63 5.21
N PRO A 7 -7.29 7.17 5.04
CA PRO A 7 -8.05 6.55 6.13
C PRO A 7 -7.33 5.32 6.68
N LEU A 8 -7.48 5.05 7.99
CA LEU A 8 -7.03 3.79 8.57
C LEU A 8 -7.95 2.66 8.10
N HIS A 9 -7.38 1.66 7.44
CA HIS A 9 -8.08 0.42 7.08
C HIS A 9 -7.95 -0.61 8.19
N VAL A 10 -9.07 -1.20 8.61
CA VAL A 10 -9.10 -2.22 9.66
C VAL A 10 -9.52 -3.54 9.03
N PHE A 11 -8.66 -4.54 9.13
CA PHE A 11 -8.97 -5.89 8.69
C PHE A 11 -9.90 -6.55 9.73
N GLU A 12 -11.13 -6.87 9.34
CA GLU A 12 -12.14 -7.41 10.27
C GLU A 12 -11.74 -8.75 10.89
N ARG A 13 -11.06 -9.62 10.13
CA ARG A 13 -10.62 -10.97 10.55
C ARG A 13 -9.37 -11.44 9.80
N GLY A 14 -8.62 -12.35 10.41
CA GLY A 14 -7.46 -13.03 9.82
C GLY A 14 -6.15 -12.24 9.90
N THR A 15 -5.08 -12.81 9.34
CA THR A 15 -3.79 -12.14 9.23
C THR A 15 -3.69 -11.37 7.91
N VAL A 16 -2.88 -10.30 7.92
CA VAL A 16 -2.52 -9.60 6.68
C VAL A 16 -1.57 -10.48 5.88
N THR A 17 -1.92 -10.77 4.63
CA THR A 17 -1.07 -11.46 3.65
C THR A 17 -0.59 -10.46 2.61
N GLY A 18 0.43 -10.79 1.82
CA GLY A 18 0.90 -9.92 0.74
C GLY A 18 -0.21 -9.59 -0.27
N VAL A 19 -1.10 -10.56 -0.55
CA VAL A 19 -2.28 -10.35 -1.43
C VAL A 19 -3.23 -9.32 -0.84
N ARG A 20 -3.62 -9.48 0.43
CA ARG A 20 -4.53 -8.53 1.10
C ARG A 20 -3.91 -7.14 1.24
N TYR A 21 -2.60 -7.08 1.50
CA TYR A 21 -1.90 -5.80 1.56
C TYR A 21 -1.92 -5.09 0.20
N ARG A 22 -1.64 -5.81 -0.89
CA ARG A 22 -1.75 -5.26 -2.25
C ARG A 22 -3.16 -4.75 -2.55
N ASP A 23 -4.17 -5.59 -2.38
CA ASP A 23 -5.54 -5.32 -2.85
C ASP A 23 -6.27 -4.29 -1.97
N GLU A 24 -6.13 -4.39 -0.65
CA GLU A 24 -6.88 -3.56 0.29
C GLU A 24 -6.14 -2.26 0.65
N ILE A 25 -4.80 -2.23 0.55
CA ILE A 25 -3.98 -1.07 0.95
C ILE A 25 -3.28 -0.42 -0.26
N LEU A 26 -2.41 -1.14 -0.97
CA LEU A 26 -1.55 -0.52 -1.98
C LEU A 26 -2.32 -0.05 -3.22
N GLU A 27 -3.20 -0.88 -3.76
CA GLU A 27 -3.91 -0.54 -4.99
C GLU A 27 -4.81 0.69 -4.87
N PRO A 28 -5.65 0.83 -3.82
CA PRO A 28 -6.52 1.99 -3.71
C PRO A 28 -5.77 3.29 -3.36
N HIS A 29 -4.60 3.19 -2.71
CA HIS A 29 -3.90 4.34 -2.15
C HIS A 29 -2.63 4.67 -2.93
N VAL A 30 -1.68 3.73 -3.01
CA VAL A 30 -0.35 3.97 -3.61
C VAL A 30 -0.46 4.23 -5.11
N ARG A 31 -1.30 3.49 -5.85
CA ARG A 31 -1.48 3.72 -7.29
C ARG A 31 -2.03 5.11 -7.59
N LEU A 32 -2.96 5.59 -6.75
CA LEU A 32 -3.54 6.93 -6.86
C LEU A 32 -2.49 8.01 -6.61
N PHE A 33 -1.72 7.91 -5.53
CA PHE A 33 -0.72 8.91 -5.17
C PHE A 33 0.50 8.90 -6.10
N ARG A 34 0.98 7.72 -6.53
CA ARG A 34 2.07 7.62 -7.50
C ARG A 34 1.71 8.34 -8.82
N GLY A 35 0.49 8.17 -9.32
CA GLY A 35 0.04 8.85 -10.53
C GLY A 35 -0.07 10.38 -10.37
N ALA A 36 -0.43 10.87 -9.18
CA ALA A 36 -0.59 12.29 -8.91
C ALA A 36 0.73 13.02 -8.55
N VAL A 37 1.61 12.36 -7.78
CA VAL A 37 2.88 12.92 -7.28
C VAL A 37 4.03 12.69 -8.27
N GLY A 38 4.00 11.60 -9.04
CA GLY A 38 5.01 11.30 -10.03
C GLY A 38 6.31 10.74 -9.45
N PRO A 39 7.47 10.96 -10.09
CA PRO A 39 8.76 10.35 -9.74
C PRO A 39 9.25 10.62 -8.31
N GLU A 40 8.77 11.69 -7.69
CA GLU A 40 9.13 12.08 -6.31
C GLU A 40 8.33 11.32 -5.24
N PHE A 41 7.43 10.41 -5.65
CA PHE A 41 6.64 9.61 -4.72
C PHE A 41 7.54 8.60 -3.98
N ILE A 42 7.60 8.71 -2.65
CA ILE A 42 8.33 7.79 -1.79
C ILE A 42 7.32 7.09 -0.87
N LEU A 43 7.24 5.76 -0.96
CA LEU A 43 6.53 4.93 0.01
C LEU A 43 7.47 4.58 1.16
N THR A 44 7.07 4.89 2.40
CA THR A 44 7.79 4.47 3.61
C THR A 44 6.91 3.51 4.40
N GLU A 45 7.41 2.31 4.62
CA GLU A 45 6.72 1.23 5.34
C GLU A 45 7.72 0.45 6.21
N ASP A 46 7.20 -0.32 7.17
CA ASP A 46 8.03 -1.16 8.02
C ASP A 46 8.53 -2.43 7.27
N ASN A 47 9.14 -3.36 8.00
CA ASN A 47 9.67 -4.61 7.46
C ASN A 47 8.74 -5.81 7.70
N ALA A 48 7.44 -5.61 7.91
CA ALA A 48 6.50 -6.72 8.12
C ALA A 48 6.48 -7.65 6.90
N ARG A 49 6.35 -8.96 7.15
CA ARG A 49 6.40 -10.00 6.09
C ARG A 49 5.46 -9.74 4.91
N PRO A 50 4.20 -9.28 5.09
CA PRO A 50 3.32 -8.98 3.98
C PRO A 50 3.87 -7.88 3.05
N HIS A 51 4.54 -6.87 3.61
CA HIS A 51 5.12 -5.74 2.86
C HIS A 51 6.35 -6.15 2.05
N ARG A 52 7.05 -7.19 2.51
CA ARG A 52 8.26 -7.74 1.85
C ARG A 52 7.98 -8.97 1.00
N ALA A 53 6.71 -9.27 0.72
CA ALA A 53 6.34 -10.36 -0.17
C ALA A 53 6.74 -10.03 -1.62
N LEU A 54 7.19 -11.04 -2.40
CA LEU A 54 7.57 -10.86 -3.81
C LEU A 54 6.47 -10.15 -4.61
N LEU A 55 5.22 -10.57 -4.44
CA LEU A 55 4.04 -9.97 -5.07
C LEU A 55 3.93 -8.46 -4.80
N VAL A 56 4.29 -8.02 -3.60
CA VAL A 56 4.24 -6.61 -3.21
C VAL A 56 5.39 -5.85 -3.86
N GLY A 57 6.57 -6.46 -3.93
CA GLY A 57 7.72 -5.91 -4.68
C GLY A 57 7.36 -5.68 -6.15
N GLU A 58 6.84 -6.69 -6.83
CA GLU A 58 6.42 -6.60 -8.24
C GLU A 58 5.32 -5.56 -8.48
N PHE A 59 4.42 -5.36 -7.51
CA PHE A 59 3.39 -4.31 -7.61
C PHE A 59 3.95 -2.90 -7.47
N LEU A 60 5.05 -2.75 -6.72
CA LEU A 60 5.69 -1.47 -6.43
C LEU A 60 6.81 -1.12 -7.42
N GLU A 61 7.20 -2.00 -8.33
CA GLU A 61 8.03 -1.61 -9.48
C GLU A 61 7.21 -0.72 -10.43
#